data_AF-A0A803Y750-F1
#
_entry.id   AF-A0A803Y750-F1
#
_cell.length_a   1.000
_cell.length_b   1.000
_cell.length_c   1.000
_cell.angle_alpha   90.00
_cell.angle_beta   90.00
_cell.angle_gamma   90.00
#
_symmetry.space_group_name_H-M   'P 1'
#
loop_
_entity.id
_entity.type
_entity.pdbx_description
1 polymer ?
#
loop_
_entity_poly.entity_id
_entity_poly.type
_entity_poly.pdbx_seq_one_letter_code
_entity_poly.pdbx_strand_id
1 'polypeptide(L)'
;MANVLQDTCTLEASYSESVDAELSFLPERLRKKLLPFQEKGIMFALQRSGRCMIADEMGLGKTIQAIAISYYYRKEWPLLIVVPSSLRYPWVDEMEKWIPELSPDDIIIIQNKTDIGRISSSKVTVLGYGLLTSDAQTLVDALYRQNFKVVVIDESHYMKSRNAKRSKILLPIVQKATRAILLTGTPALGRPEELFMQIEALFPGRFGTWSEYAKKYCDARLSAQVGRMNPFKDSHRLKKR
;
A
#
# COMPACT_ATOMS: atom_id res chain seq x y z
N MET A 1 17.13 43.27 -7.82
CA MET A 1 16.62 42.26 -8.77
C MET A 1 17.67 41.20 -9.14
N ALA A 2 18.97 41.52 -9.21
CA ALA A 2 20.02 40.53 -9.52
C ALA A 2 20.39 39.57 -8.35
N ASN A 3 20.34 40.03 -7.08
CA ASN A 3 20.71 39.17 -5.92
C ASN A 3 19.73 38.04 -5.61
N VAL A 4 18.44 38.21 -5.89
CA VAL A 4 17.41 37.19 -5.54
C VAL A 4 17.54 35.94 -6.43
N LEU A 5 17.99 36.10 -7.69
CA LEU A 5 18.16 34.98 -8.63
C LEU A 5 19.45 34.17 -8.38
N GLN A 6 20.45 34.80 -7.76
CA GLN A 6 21.74 34.16 -7.45
C GLN A 6 21.69 33.35 -6.14
N ASP A 7 20.90 33.82 -5.17
CA ASP A 7 20.61 33.10 -3.92
C ASP A 7 19.70 31.87 -4.14
N THR A 8 18.76 31.92 -5.09
CA THR A 8 17.92 30.75 -5.44
C THR A 8 18.71 29.64 -6.13
N CYS A 9 19.65 30.00 -7.02
CA CYS A 9 20.45 29.04 -7.79
C CYS A 9 21.45 28.28 -6.90
N THR A 10 22.03 28.96 -5.90
CA THR A 10 22.96 28.35 -4.93
C THR A 10 22.23 27.45 -3.92
N LEU A 11 21.03 27.81 -3.49
CA LEU A 11 20.18 26.96 -2.66
C LEU A 11 19.69 25.72 -3.42
N GLU A 12 19.26 25.85 -4.68
CA GLU A 12 18.85 24.70 -5.51
C GLU A 12 20.01 23.74 -5.80
N ALA A 13 21.21 24.26 -6.08
CA ALA A 13 22.41 23.43 -6.27
C ALA A 13 22.81 22.68 -4.99
N SER A 14 22.82 23.37 -3.84
CA SER A 14 23.12 22.73 -2.55
C SER A 14 22.08 21.69 -2.12
N TYR A 15 20.79 21.94 -2.42
CA TYR A 15 19.71 20.99 -2.19
C TYR A 15 19.85 19.77 -3.11
N SER A 16 20.14 19.98 -4.39
CA SER A 16 20.40 18.91 -5.37
C SER A 16 21.54 18.01 -4.94
N GLU A 17 22.68 18.57 -4.52
CA GLU A 17 23.83 17.79 -4.06
C GLU A 17 23.53 16.98 -2.79
N SER A 18 22.74 17.54 -1.85
CA SER A 18 22.36 16.83 -0.63
C SER A 18 21.45 15.62 -0.90
N VAL A 19 20.48 15.76 -1.81
CA VAL A 19 19.57 14.68 -2.20
C VAL A 19 20.31 13.62 -3.03
N ASP A 20 21.23 14.03 -3.90
CA ASP A 20 22.05 13.12 -4.70
C ASP A 20 22.95 12.22 -3.83
N ALA A 21 23.47 12.77 -2.72
CA ALA A 21 24.22 12.01 -1.73
C ALA A 21 23.31 11.02 -0.98
N GLU A 22 22.11 11.44 -0.57
CA GLU A 22 21.14 10.62 0.15
C GLU A 22 20.59 9.45 -0.71
N LEU A 23 20.49 9.64 -2.02
CA LEU A 23 20.01 8.63 -2.97
C LEU A 23 21.14 7.86 -3.68
N SER A 24 22.40 8.04 -3.27
CA SER A 24 23.57 7.36 -3.84
C SER A 24 23.53 5.83 -3.76
N PHE A 25 22.70 5.28 -2.87
CA PHE A 25 22.48 3.83 -2.77
C PHE A 25 21.76 3.25 -3.98
N LEU A 26 21.00 4.04 -4.75
CA LEU A 26 20.21 3.56 -5.88
C LEU A 26 21.09 3.22 -7.09
N PRO A 27 20.69 2.23 -7.91
CA PRO A 27 21.34 2.00 -9.21
C PRO A 27 21.29 3.26 -10.07
N GLU A 28 22.40 3.57 -10.75
CA GLU A 28 22.57 4.83 -11.48
C GLU A 28 21.43 5.10 -12.49
N ARG A 29 20.98 4.05 -13.20
CA ARG A 29 19.87 4.13 -14.16
C ARG A 29 18.56 4.52 -13.49
N LEU A 30 18.28 3.95 -12.31
CA LEU A 30 17.08 4.24 -11.53
C LEU A 30 17.14 5.68 -11.01
N ARG A 31 18.27 6.08 -10.40
CA ARG A 31 18.46 7.44 -9.86
C ARG A 31 18.27 8.51 -10.95
N LYS A 32 18.90 8.35 -12.11
CA LYS A 32 18.79 9.30 -13.24
C LYS A 32 17.39 9.43 -13.83
N LYS A 33 16.48 8.48 -13.57
CA LYS A 33 15.12 8.51 -14.08
C LYS A 33 14.14 9.21 -13.14
N LEU A 34 14.49 9.34 -11.86
CA LEU A 34 13.60 9.92 -10.86
C LEU A 34 13.35 11.40 -11.14
N LEU A 35 12.10 11.81 -10.90
CA LEU A 35 11.71 13.22 -10.93
C LEU A 35 11.87 13.82 -9.51
N PRO A 36 12.13 15.14 -9.37
CA PRO A 36 12.39 15.73 -8.06
C PRO A 36 11.31 15.51 -6.99
N PHE A 37 10.04 15.42 -7.38
CA PHE A 37 8.96 15.10 -6.43
C PHE A 37 8.98 13.63 -5.99
N GLN A 38 9.43 12.72 -6.86
CA GLN A 38 9.57 11.30 -6.56
C GLN A 38 10.69 11.06 -5.56
N GLU A 39 11.80 11.80 -5.69
CA GLU A 39 12.91 11.80 -4.73
C GLU A 39 12.42 12.22 -3.33
N LYS A 40 11.65 13.31 -3.25
CA LYS A 40 11.02 13.74 -1.98
C LYS A 40 10.10 12.66 -1.40
N GLY A 41 9.32 11.97 -2.25
CA GLY A 41 8.47 10.85 -1.83
C GLY A 41 9.26 9.68 -1.27
N ILE A 42 10.37 9.31 -1.92
CA ILE A 42 11.29 8.27 -1.45
C ILE A 42 11.89 8.68 -0.11
N MET A 43 12.45 9.87 0.01
CA MET A 43 13.05 10.36 1.26
C MET A 43 12.04 10.39 2.41
N PHE A 44 10.81 10.84 2.15
CA PHE A 44 9.72 10.82 3.13
C PHE A 44 9.44 9.40 3.65
N ALA A 45 9.47 8.41 2.76
CA ALA A 45 9.28 7.00 3.11
C ALA A 45 10.46 6.45 3.92
N LEU A 46 11.70 6.79 3.55
CA LEU A 46 12.91 6.36 4.27
C LEU A 46 12.94 6.91 5.69
N GLN A 47 12.64 8.19 5.88
CA GLN A 47 12.53 8.82 7.21
C GLN A 47 11.46 8.16 8.10
N ARG A 48 10.45 7.52 7.50
CA ARG A 48 9.38 6.78 8.19
C ARG A 48 9.63 5.27 8.23
N SER A 49 10.89 4.85 8.10
CA SER A 49 11.26 3.45 8.20
C SER A 49 10.50 2.56 7.19
N GLY A 50 10.19 3.10 6.00
CA GLY A 50 9.54 2.34 4.92
C GLY A 50 8.08 1.98 5.18
N ARG A 51 7.42 2.58 6.17
CA ARG A 51 5.96 2.48 6.38
C ARG A 51 5.27 3.74 5.89
N CYS A 52 4.77 3.71 4.66
CA CYS A 52 4.20 4.89 4.01
C CYS A 52 3.09 4.54 3.02
N MET A 53 2.30 5.57 2.69
CA MET A 53 1.38 5.56 1.56
C MET A 53 1.85 6.59 0.53
N ILE A 54 2.04 6.15 -0.71
CA ILE A 54 2.30 7.03 -1.86
C ILE A 54 0.98 7.18 -2.61
N ALA A 55 0.41 8.38 -2.52
CA ALA A 55 -0.93 8.70 -2.99
C ALA A 55 -0.93 9.62 -4.22
N ASP A 56 0.15 9.61 -5.00
CA ASP A 56 0.29 10.44 -6.20
C ASP A 56 -0.71 10.04 -7.28
N GLU A 57 -1.06 10.98 -8.17
CA GLU A 57 -1.96 10.70 -9.29
C GLU A 57 -1.48 9.54 -10.18
N MET A 58 -2.43 8.92 -10.89
CA MET A 58 -2.12 7.89 -11.87
C MET A 58 -1.22 8.43 -12.98
N GLY A 59 -0.23 7.64 -13.40
CA GLY A 59 0.74 8.06 -14.43
C GLY A 59 1.99 8.79 -13.89
N LEU A 60 2.03 9.21 -12.62
CA LEU A 60 3.19 9.94 -12.06
C LEU A 60 4.36 9.05 -11.59
N GLY A 61 4.37 7.76 -11.93
CA GLY A 61 5.48 6.86 -11.59
C GLY A 61 5.54 6.46 -10.11
N LYS A 62 4.41 6.06 -9.51
CA LYS A 62 4.41 5.46 -8.16
C LYS A 62 5.23 4.17 -8.08
N THR A 63 5.20 3.38 -9.15
CA THR A 63 5.96 2.11 -9.25
C THR A 63 7.46 2.34 -9.08
N ILE A 64 8.04 3.32 -9.79
CA ILE A 64 9.49 3.58 -9.70
C ILE A 64 9.91 4.06 -8.29
N GLN A 65 9.07 4.85 -7.61
CA GLN A 65 9.28 5.22 -6.21
C GLN A 65 9.24 4.00 -5.28
N ALA A 66 8.25 3.12 -5.46
CA ALA A 66 8.11 1.92 -4.65
C ALA A 66 9.28 0.95 -4.83
N ILE A 67 9.79 0.81 -6.07
CA ILE A 67 10.97 0.01 -6.38
C ILE A 67 12.21 0.62 -5.70
N ALA A 68 12.40 1.94 -5.77
CA ALA A 68 13.51 2.61 -5.12
C ALA A 68 13.51 2.41 -3.58
N ILE A 69 12.35 2.57 -2.95
CA ILE A 69 12.21 2.34 -1.50
C ILE A 69 12.43 0.86 -1.16
N SER A 70 11.87 -0.06 -1.95
CA SER A 70 12.03 -1.51 -1.73
C SER A 70 13.49 -1.94 -1.88
N TYR A 71 14.21 -1.35 -2.84
CA TYR A 71 15.63 -1.59 -3.10
C TYR A 71 16.52 -1.08 -1.96
N TYR A 72 16.18 0.06 -1.34
CA TYR A 72 16.87 0.52 -0.13
C TYR A 72 16.86 -0.56 0.96
N TYR A 73 15.71 -1.22 1.16
CA TYR A 73 15.52 -2.29 2.14
C TYR A 73 15.82 -3.70 1.60
N ARG A 74 16.55 -3.86 0.49
CA ARG A 74 16.78 -5.17 -0.14
C ARG A 74 17.49 -6.20 0.75
N LYS A 75 18.31 -5.74 1.71
CA LYS A 75 18.96 -6.60 2.70
C LYS A 75 17.98 -7.24 3.69
N GLU A 76 16.76 -6.71 3.79
CA GLU A 76 15.71 -7.23 4.68
C GLU A 76 14.77 -8.21 3.97
N TRP A 77 14.84 -8.36 2.65
CA TRP A 77 13.94 -9.24 1.89
C TRP A 77 13.93 -10.67 2.46
N PRO A 78 12.74 -11.32 2.47
CA PRO A 78 11.85 -11.43 1.33
C PRO A 78 10.84 -10.27 1.16
N LEU A 79 10.62 -9.90 -0.11
CA LEU A 79 9.68 -8.86 -0.57
C LEU A 79 8.41 -9.49 -1.14
N LEU A 80 7.24 -9.03 -0.68
CA LEU A 80 5.94 -9.34 -1.29
C LEU A 80 5.40 -8.11 -2.02
N ILE A 81 5.03 -8.29 -3.29
CA ILE A 81 4.37 -7.28 -4.11
C ILE A 81 2.97 -7.79 -4.44
N VAL A 82 1.93 -7.06 -4.02
CA VAL A 82 0.53 -7.41 -4.29
C VAL A 82 -0.07 -6.41 -5.26
N VAL A 83 -0.57 -6.90 -6.39
CA VAL A 83 -0.96 -6.07 -7.55
C VAL A 83 -2.28 -6.54 -8.16
N PRO A 84 -2.99 -5.69 -8.93
CA PRO A 84 -4.00 -6.14 -9.88
C PRO A 84 -3.44 -7.22 -10.82
N SER A 85 -4.27 -8.17 -11.24
CA SER A 85 -3.80 -9.34 -12.02
C SER A 85 -3.09 -8.96 -13.32
N SER A 86 -3.49 -7.84 -13.95
CA SER A 86 -2.90 -7.28 -15.17
C SER A 86 -1.51 -6.67 -14.98
N LEU A 87 -1.16 -6.32 -13.74
CA LEU A 87 0.10 -5.64 -13.44
C LEU A 87 1.19 -6.60 -12.94
N ARG A 88 0.91 -7.90 -12.80
CA ARG A 88 1.90 -8.89 -12.33
C ARG A 88 3.17 -8.92 -13.18
N TYR A 89 3.04 -9.08 -14.50
CA TYR A 89 4.18 -9.11 -15.42
C TYR A 89 4.84 -7.73 -15.56
N PRO A 90 4.10 -6.62 -15.77
CA PRO A 90 4.70 -5.28 -15.78
C PRO A 90 5.55 -4.95 -14.55
N TRP A 91 5.14 -5.41 -13.36
CA TRP A 91 5.92 -5.24 -12.14
C TRP A 91 7.24 -6.02 -12.14
N VAL A 92 7.25 -7.24 -12.70
CA VAL A 92 8.50 -8.00 -12.87
C VAL A 92 9.41 -7.30 -13.86
N ASP A 93 8.89 -6.88 -15.01
CA ASP A 93 9.66 -6.17 -16.04
C ASP A 93 10.31 -4.90 -15.47
N GLU A 94 9.57 -4.12 -14.68
CA GLU A 94 10.10 -2.91 -14.05
C GLU A 94 11.13 -3.24 -12.95
N MET A 95 10.93 -4.30 -12.15
CA MET A 95 11.92 -4.73 -11.15
C MET A 95 13.23 -5.16 -11.81
N GLU A 96 13.19 -5.98 -12.86
CA GLU A 96 14.38 -6.43 -13.61
C GLU A 96 15.08 -5.27 -14.31
N LYS A 97 14.30 -4.34 -14.87
CA LYS A 97 14.83 -3.13 -15.55
C LYS A 97 15.59 -2.21 -14.60
N TRP A 98 15.10 -2.03 -13.37
CA TRP A 98 15.66 -1.06 -12.43
C TRP A 98 16.63 -1.65 -11.43
N ILE A 99 16.58 -2.95 -11.15
CA ILE A 99 17.42 -3.63 -10.16
C ILE A 99 18.33 -4.64 -10.87
N PRO A 100 19.59 -4.26 -11.20
CA PRO A 100 20.49 -5.12 -11.97
C PRO A 100 20.95 -6.38 -11.22
N GLU A 101 20.80 -6.41 -9.89
CA GLU A 101 21.16 -7.54 -9.03
C GLU A 101 20.09 -8.66 -9.00
N LEU A 102 18.90 -8.40 -9.55
CA LEU A 102 17.82 -9.37 -9.60
C LEU A 102 17.94 -10.22 -10.85
N SER A 103 18.04 -11.53 -10.65
CA SER A 103 17.87 -12.51 -11.72
C SER A 103 16.39 -12.92 -11.84
N PRO A 104 15.94 -13.42 -13.01
CA PRO A 104 14.59 -13.95 -13.16
C PRO A 104 14.26 -15.06 -12.13
N ASP A 105 15.26 -15.78 -11.64
CA ASP A 105 15.06 -16.84 -10.66
C ASP A 105 14.82 -16.34 -9.23
N ASP A 106 15.18 -15.08 -8.96
CA ASP A 106 14.93 -14.41 -7.67
C ASP A 106 13.47 -13.95 -7.52
N ILE A 107 12.69 -13.96 -8.61
CA ILE A 107 11.32 -13.45 -8.67
C ILE A 107 10.35 -14.61 -8.98
N ILE A 108 9.36 -14.82 -8.12
CA ILE A 108 8.22 -15.71 -8.41
C ILE A 108 6.96 -14.88 -8.66
N ILE A 109 6.28 -15.14 -9.78
CA ILE A 109 4.91 -14.70 -10.01
C ILE A 109 3.97 -15.83 -9.64
N ILE A 110 3.11 -15.63 -8.65
CA ILE A 110 2.11 -16.63 -8.27
C ILE A 110 1.05 -16.71 -9.37
N GLN A 111 1.03 -17.82 -10.11
CA GLN A 111 0.10 -18.02 -11.22
C GLN A 111 -1.25 -18.56 -10.75
N ASN A 112 -1.23 -19.43 -9.74
CA ASN A 112 -2.42 -20.09 -9.20
C ASN A 112 -2.24 -20.38 -7.71
N LYS A 113 -3.30 -20.88 -7.05
CA LYS A 113 -3.31 -21.12 -5.60
C LYS A 113 -2.40 -22.26 -5.14
N THR A 114 -1.90 -23.08 -6.06
CA THR A 114 -1.00 -24.21 -5.78
C THR A 114 0.47 -23.89 -6.05
N ASP A 115 0.75 -22.76 -6.68
CA ASP A 115 2.09 -22.30 -7.05
C ASP A 115 2.83 -21.69 -5.85
N ILE A 116 3.13 -22.54 -4.87
CA ILE A 116 3.73 -22.13 -3.59
C ILE A 116 5.20 -22.57 -3.43
N GLY A 117 5.70 -23.45 -4.31
CA GLY A 117 6.95 -24.16 -4.12
C GLY A 117 8.19 -23.28 -4.08
N ARG A 118 8.20 -22.17 -4.84
CA ARG A 118 9.34 -21.22 -4.85
C ARG A 118 9.13 -19.99 -3.97
N ILE A 119 8.00 -19.87 -3.26
CA ILE A 119 7.76 -18.70 -2.38
C ILE A 119 8.89 -18.58 -1.36
N SER A 120 9.37 -19.72 -0.81
CA SER A 120 10.39 -19.73 0.23
C SER A 120 11.81 -19.44 -0.26
N SER A 121 12.12 -19.82 -1.50
CA SER A 121 13.45 -19.65 -2.09
C SER A 121 13.62 -18.34 -2.86
N SER A 122 12.52 -17.68 -3.25
CA SER A 122 12.56 -16.45 -4.03
C SER A 122 12.76 -15.22 -3.14
N LYS A 123 13.51 -14.23 -3.63
CA LYS A 123 13.70 -12.95 -2.95
C LYS A 123 12.47 -12.06 -3.07
N VAL A 124 11.79 -12.12 -4.21
CA VAL A 124 10.59 -11.32 -4.53
C VAL A 124 9.44 -12.25 -4.90
N THR A 125 8.28 -12.03 -4.30
CA THR A 125 7.02 -12.70 -4.66
C THR A 125 6.03 -11.68 -5.18
N VAL A 126 5.53 -11.89 -6.40
CA VAL A 126 4.48 -11.08 -7.03
C VAL A 126 3.17 -11.84 -7.00
N LEU A 127 2.16 -11.25 -6.36
CA LEU A 127 0.87 -11.87 -6.08
C LEU A 127 -0.28 -11.01 -6.64
N GLY A 128 -1.19 -11.65 -7.36
CA GLY A 128 -2.43 -11.01 -7.81
C GLY A 128 -3.52 -11.01 -6.74
N TYR A 129 -4.24 -9.90 -6.57
CA TYR A 129 -5.39 -9.84 -5.64
C TYR A 129 -6.44 -10.95 -5.87
N GLY A 130 -6.62 -11.38 -7.12
CA GLY A 130 -7.61 -12.40 -7.50
C GLY A 130 -7.36 -13.78 -6.89
N LEU A 131 -6.14 -14.06 -6.40
CA LEU A 131 -5.79 -15.34 -5.77
C LEU A 131 -6.11 -15.38 -4.27
N LEU A 132 -6.47 -14.24 -3.67
CA LEU A 132 -6.73 -14.09 -2.23
C LEU A 132 -8.20 -14.37 -1.88
N THR A 133 -8.64 -15.59 -2.11
CA THR A 133 -10.01 -16.07 -1.92
C THR A 133 -10.14 -17.05 -0.75
N SER A 134 -11.36 -17.50 -0.44
CA SER A 134 -11.63 -18.39 0.71
C SER A 134 -11.03 -19.79 0.59
N ASP A 135 -10.90 -20.29 -0.63
CA ASP A 135 -10.35 -21.61 -0.97
C ASP A 135 -8.83 -21.60 -1.17
N ALA A 136 -8.17 -20.45 -0.98
CA ALA A 136 -6.73 -20.30 -1.18
C ALA A 136 -5.90 -20.62 0.09
N GLN A 137 -6.37 -21.52 0.96
CA GLN A 137 -5.77 -21.73 2.29
C GLN A 137 -4.28 -22.10 2.21
N THR A 138 -3.91 -23.02 1.31
CA THR A 138 -2.52 -23.45 1.10
C THR A 138 -1.59 -22.30 0.70
N LEU A 139 -2.06 -21.41 -0.18
CA LEU A 139 -1.34 -20.20 -0.58
C LEU A 139 -1.21 -19.24 0.60
N VAL A 140 -2.31 -18.99 1.32
CA VAL A 140 -2.33 -18.10 2.48
C VAL A 140 -1.34 -18.57 3.55
N ASP A 141 -1.31 -19.86 3.84
CA ASP A 141 -0.38 -20.44 4.82
C ASP A 141 1.08 -20.30 4.36
N ALA A 142 1.35 -20.50 3.06
CA ALA A 142 2.69 -20.30 2.51
C ALA A 142 3.14 -18.83 2.63
N LEU A 143 2.25 -17.87 2.34
CA LEU A 143 2.53 -16.44 2.50
C LEU A 143 2.82 -16.06 3.96
N TYR A 144 2.07 -16.60 4.91
CA TYR A 144 2.33 -16.36 6.34
C TYR A 144 3.64 -16.96 6.84
N ARG A 145 3.96 -18.19 6.39
CA ARG A 145 5.22 -18.87 6.72
C ARG A 145 6.43 -18.11 6.18
N GLN A 146 6.33 -17.52 5.00
CA GLN A 146 7.45 -16.82 4.38
C GLN A 146 7.89 -15.57 5.14
N ASN A 147 7.02 -14.99 5.98
CA ASN A 147 7.39 -13.91 6.90
C ASN A 147 8.04 -12.70 6.19
N PHE A 148 7.40 -12.25 5.09
CA PHE A 148 7.83 -11.08 4.31
C PHE A 148 8.14 -9.88 5.19
N LYS A 149 9.33 -9.32 5.04
CA LYS A 149 9.79 -8.16 5.81
C LYS A 149 9.48 -6.85 5.11
N VAL A 150 9.40 -6.88 3.79
CA VAL A 150 9.03 -5.75 2.95
C VAL A 150 7.78 -6.13 2.19
N VAL A 151 6.77 -5.27 2.23
CA VAL A 151 5.52 -5.47 1.50
C VAL A 151 5.19 -4.21 0.70
N VAL A 152 4.90 -4.40 -0.59
CA VAL A 152 4.34 -3.39 -1.47
C VAL A 152 2.92 -3.80 -1.85
N ILE A 153 1.96 -2.91 -1.65
CA ILE A 153 0.57 -3.10 -2.04
C ILE A 153 0.24 -2.05 -3.09
N ASP A 154 0.23 -2.46 -4.35
CA ASP A 154 -0.17 -1.60 -5.45
C ASP A 154 -1.69 -1.55 -5.58
N GLU A 155 -2.22 -0.41 -5.98
CA GLU A 155 -3.65 -0.13 -5.96
C GLU A 155 -4.33 -0.56 -4.63
N SER A 156 -3.77 -0.10 -3.52
CA SER A 156 -4.19 -0.46 -2.16
C SER A 156 -5.66 -0.15 -1.83
N HIS A 157 -6.36 0.61 -2.69
CA HIS A 157 -7.81 0.78 -2.62
C HIS A 157 -8.56 -0.56 -2.75
N TYR A 158 -7.95 -1.62 -3.30
CA TYR A 158 -8.48 -2.98 -3.25
C TYR A 158 -8.65 -3.50 -1.81
N MET A 159 -7.87 -2.99 -0.84
CA MET A 159 -7.97 -3.39 0.58
C MET A 159 -8.97 -2.58 1.42
N LYS A 160 -9.70 -1.61 0.84
CA LYS A 160 -10.55 -0.67 1.60
C LYS A 160 -11.67 -1.31 2.44
N SER A 161 -12.19 -2.46 2.01
CA SER A 161 -13.31 -3.12 2.70
C SER A 161 -12.83 -4.09 3.79
N ARG A 162 -13.24 -3.87 5.04
CA ARG A 162 -13.00 -4.77 6.18
C ARG A 162 -13.60 -6.16 6.02
N ASN A 163 -14.71 -6.26 5.29
CA ASN A 163 -15.44 -7.52 5.12
C ASN A 163 -14.86 -8.39 4.01
N ALA A 164 -14.10 -7.80 3.08
CA ALA A 164 -13.50 -8.53 1.99
C ALA A 164 -12.44 -9.53 2.49
N LYS A 165 -12.51 -10.77 2.00
CA LYS A 165 -11.58 -11.84 2.38
C LYS A 165 -10.12 -11.46 2.10
N ARG A 166 -9.86 -10.86 0.93
CA ARG A 166 -8.54 -10.35 0.55
C ARG A 166 -7.96 -9.39 1.60
N SER A 167 -8.76 -8.45 2.11
CA SER A 167 -8.30 -7.48 3.10
C SER A 167 -8.02 -8.15 4.45
N LYS A 168 -8.85 -9.12 4.84
CA LYS A 168 -8.63 -9.93 6.07
C LYS A 168 -7.37 -10.78 5.99
N ILE A 169 -6.98 -11.23 4.79
CA ILE A 169 -5.73 -11.98 4.57
C ILE A 169 -4.53 -11.02 4.56
N LEU A 170 -4.62 -9.92 3.81
CA LEU A 170 -3.48 -9.01 3.61
C LEU A 170 -3.15 -8.18 4.84
N LEU A 171 -4.15 -7.74 5.60
CA LEU A 171 -3.95 -6.88 6.76
C LEU A 171 -2.87 -7.44 7.72
N PRO A 172 -2.99 -8.67 8.26
CA PRO A 172 -1.97 -9.20 9.16
C PRO A 172 -0.59 -9.39 8.51
N ILE A 173 -0.53 -9.66 7.19
CA ILE A 173 0.74 -9.75 6.46
C ILE A 173 1.43 -8.38 6.45
N VAL A 174 0.70 -7.31 6.12
CA VAL A 174 1.23 -5.93 6.08
C VAL A 174 1.59 -5.42 7.48
N GLN A 175 0.80 -5.78 8.50
CA GLN A 175 1.07 -5.40 9.88
C GLN A 175 2.32 -6.10 10.45
N LYS A 176 2.56 -7.35 10.06
CA LYS A 176 3.74 -8.13 10.49
C LYS A 176 5.03 -7.72 9.77
N ALA A 177 4.93 -7.23 8.54
CA ALA A 177 6.08 -6.77 7.77
C ALA A 177 6.78 -5.59 8.48
N THR A 178 8.10 -5.53 8.41
CA THR A 178 8.89 -4.42 8.95
C THR A 178 8.63 -3.15 8.14
N ARG A 179 8.61 -3.27 6.81
CA ARG A 179 8.39 -2.19 5.84
C ARG A 179 7.09 -2.45 5.08
N ALA A 180 6.30 -1.40 4.86
CA ALA A 180 4.99 -1.48 4.21
C ALA A 180 4.76 -0.23 3.34
N ILE A 181 4.70 -0.43 2.03
CA ILE A 181 4.55 0.64 1.04
C ILE A 181 3.21 0.43 0.35
N LEU A 182 2.24 1.32 0.63
CA LEU A 182 0.94 1.30 -0.03
C LEU A 182 0.94 2.30 -1.18
N LEU A 183 0.56 1.87 -2.38
CA LEU A 183 0.40 2.75 -3.54
C LEU A 183 -1.07 2.89 -3.87
N THR A 184 -1.51 4.09 -4.23
CA THR A 184 -2.88 4.31 -4.72
C THR A 184 -2.94 5.64 -5.46
N GLY A 185 -3.60 5.69 -6.61
CA GLY A 185 -3.95 6.97 -7.25
C GLY A 185 -5.22 7.62 -6.69
N THR A 186 -5.96 6.88 -5.85
CA THR A 186 -7.30 7.20 -5.38
C THR A 186 -7.46 6.73 -3.93
N PRO A 187 -6.74 7.35 -2.97
CA PRO A 187 -6.69 6.88 -1.59
C PRO A 187 -8.07 6.81 -0.93
N ALA A 188 -9.00 7.72 -1.28
CA ALA A 188 -10.40 7.65 -0.87
C ALA A 188 -11.30 8.05 -2.04
N LEU A 189 -12.37 7.29 -2.31
CA LEU A 189 -13.37 7.61 -3.34
C LEU A 189 -14.51 8.48 -2.80
N GLY A 190 -14.32 9.12 -1.63
CA GLY A 190 -15.25 10.12 -1.10
C GLY A 190 -15.71 9.91 0.35
N ARG A 191 -15.30 8.84 1.03
CA ARG A 191 -15.64 8.63 2.45
C ARG A 191 -14.40 8.32 3.30
N PRO A 192 -14.22 8.98 4.46
CA PRO A 192 -13.11 8.71 5.39
C PRO A 192 -13.03 7.25 5.84
N GLU A 193 -14.17 6.55 5.81
CA GLU A 193 -14.34 5.15 6.16
C GLU A 193 -13.52 4.20 5.28
N GLU A 194 -13.23 4.59 4.03
CA GLU A 194 -12.48 3.76 3.09
C GLU A 194 -10.97 3.71 3.40
N LEU A 195 -10.44 4.72 4.10
CA LEU A 195 -9.02 4.82 4.44
C LEU A 195 -8.63 3.96 5.64
N PHE A 196 -9.58 3.59 6.49
CA PHE A 196 -9.29 2.95 7.77
C PHE A 196 -8.44 1.70 7.60
N MET A 197 -8.74 0.85 6.62
CA MET A 197 -7.98 -0.38 6.40
C MET A 197 -6.53 -0.14 6.00
N GLN A 198 -6.27 0.88 5.19
CA GLN A 198 -4.91 1.23 4.79
C GLN A 198 -4.13 1.86 5.95
N ILE A 199 -4.79 2.72 6.74
CA ILE A 199 -4.22 3.31 7.94
C ILE A 199 -3.90 2.24 8.98
N GLU A 200 -4.83 1.33 9.24
CA GLU A 200 -4.67 0.22 10.19
C GLU A 200 -3.59 -0.76 9.74
N ALA A 201 -3.39 -0.92 8.42
CA ALA A 201 -2.28 -1.70 7.88
C ALA A 201 -0.92 -1.05 8.14
N LEU A 202 -0.81 0.28 7.97
CA LEU A 202 0.44 1.01 8.17
C LEU A 202 0.75 1.29 9.65
N PHE A 203 -0.26 1.64 10.45
CA PHE A 203 -0.11 2.07 11.82
C PHE A 203 -1.16 1.40 12.72
N PRO A 204 -0.98 0.10 13.04
CA PRO A 204 -1.94 -0.67 13.81
C PRO A 204 -2.30 0.00 15.14
N GLY A 205 -3.60 0.14 15.41
CA GLY A 205 -4.10 0.70 16.68
C GLY A 205 -3.90 2.22 16.87
N ARG A 206 -3.20 2.92 15.97
CA ARG A 206 -2.96 4.37 16.09
C ARG A 206 -4.25 5.20 16.07
N PHE A 207 -5.29 4.69 15.40
CA PHE A 207 -6.57 5.36 15.25
C PHE A 207 -7.70 4.66 16.03
N GLY A 208 -7.33 3.79 16.98
CA GLY A 208 -8.27 3.03 17.78
C GLY A 208 -9.01 1.96 16.98
N THR A 209 -10.11 1.49 17.54
CA THR A 209 -11.03 0.58 16.88
C THR A 209 -11.75 1.27 15.73
N TRP A 210 -12.28 0.48 14.80
CA TRP A 210 -13.14 1.01 13.73
C TRP A 210 -14.28 1.88 14.26
N SER A 211 -14.92 1.48 15.35
CA SER A 211 -16.07 2.21 15.90
C SER A 211 -15.65 3.60 16.38
N GLU A 212 -14.47 3.72 16.98
CA GLU A 212 -13.89 5.00 17.40
C GLU A 212 -13.50 5.86 16.20
N TYR A 213 -12.85 5.26 15.20
CA TYR A 213 -12.51 5.94 13.95
C TYR A 213 -13.76 6.46 13.23
N ALA A 214 -14.78 5.61 13.06
CA ALA A 214 -16.02 5.95 12.38
C ALA A 214 -16.77 7.07 13.13
N LYS A 215 -16.84 6.99 14.46
CA LYS A 215 -17.45 8.05 15.29
C LYS A 215 -16.72 9.38 15.13
N LYS A 216 -15.39 9.36 15.05
CA LYS A 216 -14.55 10.57 15.05
C LYS A 216 -14.41 11.21 13.68
N TYR A 217 -14.30 10.42 12.61
CA TYR A 217 -13.89 10.90 11.29
C TYR A 217 -14.91 10.67 10.19
N CYS A 218 -15.89 9.79 10.36
CA CYS A 218 -16.88 9.53 9.32
C CYS A 218 -18.17 10.35 9.48
N ASP A 219 -18.21 11.28 10.44
CA ASP A 219 -19.40 11.99 10.91
C ASP A 219 -20.58 11.04 11.17
N ALA A 220 -20.99 10.91 12.44
CA ALA A 220 -22.20 10.17 12.84
C ALA A 220 -23.50 10.88 12.39
N ARG A 221 -23.61 11.24 11.11
CA ARG A 221 -24.82 11.70 10.43
C ARG A 221 -25.02 10.87 9.17
N LEU A 222 -25.38 9.59 9.34
CA LEU A 222 -26.31 8.87 8.48
C LEU A 222 -26.75 7.60 9.22
N SER A 223 -28.06 7.52 9.50
CA SER A 223 -28.84 6.41 10.08
C SER A 223 -28.91 6.26 11.61
N ALA A 224 -29.57 7.25 12.25
CA ALA A 224 -30.55 6.96 13.32
C ALA A 224 -31.81 6.27 12.73
N GLN A 225 -31.62 5.24 11.89
CA GLN A 225 -32.68 4.53 11.18
C GLN A 225 -32.41 3.02 11.11
N VAL A 226 -31.87 2.44 12.19
CA VAL A 226 -32.00 1.01 12.48
C VAL A 226 -32.35 0.91 13.96
N GLY A 227 -33.63 1.14 14.27
CA GLY A 227 -34.08 1.13 15.67
C GLY A 227 -35.42 1.79 15.94
N ARG A 228 -36.46 1.53 15.13
CA ARG A 228 -37.85 1.57 15.63
C ARG A 228 -38.65 0.43 15.05
N MET A 229 -38.80 -0.60 15.89
CA MET A 229 -40.02 -1.38 16.11
C MET A 229 -41.24 -0.82 15.37
N ASN A 230 -41.88 -1.64 14.54
CA ASN A 230 -43.23 -1.41 14.02
C ASN A 230 -44.22 -1.19 15.18
N PRO A 231 -44.94 -0.06 15.27
CA PRO A 231 -46.13 0.05 16.09
C PRO A 231 -47.33 0.26 15.15
N PHE A 232 -47.65 -0.76 14.36
CA PHE A 232 -48.92 -0.82 13.63
C PHE A 232 -49.52 -2.22 13.77
N LYS A 233 -49.70 -2.63 15.03
CA LYS A 233 -50.75 -3.56 15.44
C LYS A 233 -51.29 -3.04 16.77
N ASP A 234 -52.62 -3.07 16.86
CA ASP A 234 -53.46 -2.73 18.01
C ASP A 234 -53.74 -1.24 18.29
N SER A 235 -54.70 -0.71 17.53
CA SER A 235 -55.71 0.17 18.12
C SER A 235 -57.05 0.00 17.40
N HIS A 236 -57.66 -1.18 17.54
CA HIS A 236 -59.11 -1.23 17.49
C HIS A 236 -59.66 -0.58 18.77
N ARG A 237 -60.69 0.25 18.56
CA ARG A 237 -61.81 0.58 19.45
C ARG A 237 -61.76 1.88 20.28
N LEU A 238 -62.84 2.65 20.04
CA LEU A 238 -63.60 3.57 20.93
C LEU A 238 -63.13 5.04 20.89
N LYS A 239 -63.97 6.08 20.75
CA LYS A 239 -65.44 6.23 20.80
C LYS A 239 -65.78 7.68 20.37
N LYS A 240 -66.97 7.88 19.77
CA LYS A 240 -67.90 9.03 19.92
C LYS A 240 -67.32 10.43 19.58
N ARG A 241 -67.81 11.10 18.54
CA ARG A 241 -69.11 11.77 18.43
C ARG A 241 -69.37 12.15 16.97
#